data_AF-C4A0U3-F1
#
_entry.id   AF-C4A0U3-F1
#
_cell.length_a   1.000
_cell.length_b   1.000
_cell.length_c   1.000
_cell.angle_alpha   90.00
_cell.angle_beta   90.00
_cell.angle_gamma   90.00
#
_symmetry.space_group_name_H-M   'P 1'
#
loop_
_entity.id
_entity.type
_entity.pdbx_description
1 polymer ?
#
loop_
_entity_poly.entity_id
_entity_poly.type
_entity_poly.pdbx_seq_one_letter_code
_entity_poly.pdbx_strand_id
1 'polypeptide(L)'
;DIDECSVGNAGCQQNCINIIGSYFCSCGTGYILIIDGHICDDVDECWAANGGCAQTCTNTICSFYCSCGSGYNLNANGFFCDDVNECSNVNGGCDHTCKNLIRSFQCSCQNGYSLDSDGFTCNDVNECTSSNGGCEQNCTNDIGGFQCSCGDGYSLNWNGFTCD
;
A
#
# COMPACT_ATOMS: atom_id res chain seq x y z
N ASP A 1 -46.59 38.32 -14.85
CA ASP A 1 -45.63 37.22 -14.90
C ASP A 1 -46.39 35.94 -14.67
N ILE A 2 -46.19 34.94 -15.52
CA ILE A 2 -46.77 33.61 -15.34
C ILE A 2 -45.63 32.77 -14.79
N ASP A 3 -45.85 32.03 -13.70
CA ASP A 3 -44.82 31.13 -13.19
C ASP A 3 -44.84 29.83 -14.01
N GLU A 4 -43.98 29.71 -15.01
CA GLU A 4 -43.92 28.50 -15.83
C GLU A 4 -43.42 27.29 -15.04
N CYS A 5 -42.63 27.49 -13.98
CA CYS A 5 -42.11 26.40 -13.14
C CYS A 5 -43.19 25.70 -12.33
N SER A 6 -44.30 26.38 -12.05
CA SER A 6 -45.46 25.82 -11.34
C SER A 6 -46.20 24.73 -12.13
N VAL A 7 -45.90 24.54 -13.43
CA VAL A 7 -46.54 23.53 -14.28
C VAL A 7 -45.48 22.58 -14.86
N GLY A 8 -45.46 21.34 -14.37
CA GLY A 8 -44.57 20.31 -14.91
C GLY A 8 -43.08 20.68 -14.89
N ASN A 9 -42.65 21.51 -13.93
CA ASN A 9 -41.29 22.05 -13.81
C ASN A 9 -40.81 22.77 -15.09
N ALA A 10 -41.73 23.30 -15.89
CA ALA A 10 -41.48 23.81 -17.23
C ALA A 10 -40.70 22.85 -18.16
N GLY A 11 -40.75 21.54 -17.90
CA GLY A 11 -39.97 20.53 -18.65
C GLY A 11 -38.51 20.39 -18.23
N CYS A 12 -38.04 21.13 -17.22
CA CYS A 12 -36.68 20.98 -16.70
C CYS A 12 -36.50 19.61 -16.01
N GLN A 13 -35.39 18.92 -16.27
CA GLN A 13 -35.07 17.65 -15.61
C GLN A 13 -34.82 17.83 -14.11
N GLN A 14 -34.15 18.92 -13.72
CA GLN A 14 -33.80 19.21 -12.32
C GLN A 14 -34.47 20.51 -11.86
N ASN A 15 -33.79 21.64 -11.93
CA ASN A 15 -34.30 22.88 -11.34
C ASN A 15 -34.88 23.80 -12.42
N CYS A 16 -36.06 24.37 -12.16
CA CYS A 16 -36.63 25.45 -12.95
C CYS A 16 -36.53 26.77 -12.18
N ILE A 17 -36.14 27.84 -12.86
CA ILE A 17 -36.04 29.18 -12.28
C ILE A 17 -36.94 30.13 -13.07
N ASN A 18 -38.02 30.59 -12.44
CA ASN A 18 -38.94 31.57 -12.99
C ASN A 18 -38.34 32.98 -12.90
N ILE A 19 -38.35 33.73 -14.00
CA ILE A 19 -37.90 35.11 -14.08
C ILE A 19 -38.98 35.98 -14.74
N ILE A 20 -38.88 37.29 -14.62
CA ILE A 20 -39.90 38.17 -15.21
C ILE A 20 -39.92 38.00 -16.74
N GLY A 21 -41.02 37.44 -17.26
CA GLY A 21 -41.27 37.24 -18.68
C GLY A 21 -40.67 35.98 -19.29
N SER A 22 -40.07 35.07 -18.52
CA SER A 22 -39.54 33.78 -18.99
C SER A 22 -39.18 32.85 -17.81
N TYR A 23 -38.70 31.66 -18.13
CA TYR A 23 -38.00 30.77 -17.19
C TYR A 23 -36.68 30.28 -17.81
N PHE A 24 -35.84 29.63 -17.01
CA PHE A 24 -34.73 28.80 -17.50
C PHE A 24 -34.48 27.61 -16.58
N CYS A 25 -33.95 26.52 -17.13
CA CYS A 25 -33.54 25.36 -16.35
C CYS A 25 -32.11 25.50 -15.84
N SER A 26 -31.82 24.88 -14.70
CA SER A 26 -30.47 24.73 -14.18
C SER A 26 -30.26 23.34 -13.57
N CYS A 27 -29.01 22.92 -13.54
CA CYS A 27 -28.61 21.63 -12.99
C CYS A 27 -27.96 21.81 -11.63
N GLY A 28 -28.11 20.79 -10.77
CA GLY A 28 -27.40 20.68 -9.51
C GLY A 28 -25.90 20.45 -9.72
N THR A 29 -25.16 20.43 -8.61
CA THR A 29 -23.73 20.11 -8.62
C THR A 29 -23.48 18.74 -9.28
N GLY A 30 -22.41 18.62 -10.07
CA GLY A 30 -22.06 17.39 -10.78
C GLY A 30 -22.76 17.20 -12.13
N TYR A 31 -23.55 18.18 -12.59
CA TYR A 31 -24.27 18.09 -13.86
C TYR A 31 -24.05 19.32 -14.74
N ILE A 32 -24.18 19.14 -16.05
CA ILE A 32 -24.19 20.20 -17.06
C ILE A 32 -25.51 20.22 -17.82
N LEU A 33 -26.02 21.41 -18.08
CA LEU A 33 -27.20 21.59 -18.92
C LEU A 33 -26.80 21.43 -20.38
N ILE A 34 -27.43 20.50 -21.10
CA ILE A 34 -27.10 20.23 -22.50
C ILE A 34 -27.89 21.16 -23.44
N ILE A 35 -27.66 21.03 -24.76
CA ILE A 35 -28.08 22.00 -25.78
C ILE A 35 -29.61 22.25 -25.85
N ASP A 36 -30.42 21.31 -25.37
CA ASP A 36 -31.88 21.49 -25.31
C ASP A 36 -32.33 22.45 -24.20
N GLY A 37 -31.42 22.83 -23.29
CA GLY A 37 -31.69 23.72 -22.18
C GLY A 37 -32.58 23.12 -21.09
N HIS A 38 -32.83 21.81 -21.08
CA HIS A 38 -33.76 21.14 -20.15
C HIS A 38 -33.19 19.88 -19.51
N ILE A 39 -32.30 19.16 -20.21
CA ILE A 39 -31.67 17.92 -19.71
C ILE A 39 -30.36 18.24 -19.00
N CYS A 40 -30.15 17.57 -17.87
CA CYS A 40 -28.96 17.64 -17.05
C CYS A 40 -28.18 16.35 -17.20
N ASP A 41 -27.05 16.43 -17.90
CA ASP A 41 -26.14 15.32 -18.12
C ASP A 41 -25.04 15.31 -17.06
N ASP A 42 -24.65 14.11 -16.65
CA ASP A 42 -23.63 13.90 -15.62
C ASP A 42 -22.26 14.41 -16.10
N VAL A 43 -21.54 15.11 -15.23
CA VAL A 43 -20.17 15.52 -15.54
C VAL A 43 -19.23 14.37 -15.22
N ASP A 44 -18.57 13.82 -16.22
CA ASP A 44 -17.49 12.86 -15.98
C ASP A 44 -16.22 13.61 -15.51
N GLU A 45 -16.02 13.72 -14.20
CA GLU A 45 -14.84 14.39 -13.65
C GLU A 45 -13.54 13.64 -13.95
N CYS A 46 -13.60 12.34 -14.28
CA CYS A 46 -12.41 11.54 -14.56
C CYS A 46 -11.77 11.89 -15.92
N TRP A 47 -12.50 12.51 -16.85
CA TRP A 47 -11.94 12.92 -18.15
C TRP A 47 -10.84 13.98 -18.02
N ALA A 48 -10.96 14.87 -17.05
CA ALA A 48 -10.00 15.94 -16.83
C ALA A 48 -8.99 15.54 -15.75
N ALA A 49 -7.73 15.33 -16.15
CA ALA A 49 -6.64 15.01 -15.24
C ALA A 49 -6.96 13.88 -14.23
N ASN A 50 -7.72 12.87 -14.66
CA ASN A 50 -8.14 11.73 -13.84
C ASN A 50 -8.91 12.16 -12.56
N GLY A 51 -9.70 13.23 -12.63
CA GLY A 51 -10.38 13.80 -11.46
C GLY A 51 -9.43 14.30 -10.37
N GLY A 52 -8.13 14.44 -10.65
CA GLY A 52 -7.09 14.69 -9.65
C GLY A 52 -6.69 13.47 -8.82
N CYS A 53 -7.22 12.27 -9.12
CA CYS A 53 -6.86 11.03 -8.44
C CYS A 53 -5.41 10.63 -8.78
N ALA A 54 -4.64 10.24 -7.77
CA ALA A 54 -3.27 9.74 -7.96
C ALA A 54 -3.22 8.39 -8.68
N GLN A 55 -4.26 7.56 -8.54
CA GLN A 55 -4.35 6.25 -9.20
C GLN A 55 -5.63 6.11 -10.02
N THR A 56 -6.69 5.49 -9.48
CA THR A 56 -7.91 5.22 -10.25
C THR A 56 -9.00 6.23 -9.90
N CYS A 57 -9.58 6.86 -10.92
CA CYS A 57 -10.81 7.64 -10.80
C CYS A 57 -12.00 6.80 -11.28
N THR A 58 -13.10 6.85 -10.53
CA THR A 58 -14.38 6.24 -10.93
C THR A 58 -15.44 7.32 -10.95
N ASN A 59 -15.99 7.59 -12.15
CA ASN A 59 -17.10 8.50 -12.30
C ASN A 59 -18.39 7.84 -11.78
N THR A 60 -19.24 8.62 -11.13
CA THR A 60 -20.52 8.19 -10.60
C THR A 60 -21.57 9.24 -10.92
N ILE A 61 -22.84 8.88 -10.83
CA ILE A 61 -23.90 9.87 -11.02
C ILE A 61 -23.75 10.97 -9.95
N CYS A 62 -23.66 12.23 -10.39
CA CYS A 62 -23.52 13.45 -9.57
C CYS A 62 -22.12 13.67 -8.95
N SER A 63 -21.15 12.78 -9.14
CA SER A 63 -19.82 12.90 -8.50
C SER A 63 -18.81 11.90 -9.03
N PHE A 64 -17.65 11.81 -8.36
CA PHE A 64 -16.66 10.79 -8.60
C PHE A 64 -15.96 10.41 -7.29
N TYR A 65 -15.20 9.33 -7.32
CA TYR A 65 -14.29 9.01 -6.23
C TYR A 65 -12.99 8.41 -6.74
N CYS A 66 -11.93 8.58 -5.94
CA CYS A 66 -10.65 7.95 -6.19
C CYS A 66 -10.52 6.63 -5.44
N SER A 67 -9.77 5.69 -6.00
CA SER A 67 -9.40 4.44 -5.34
C SER A 67 -7.94 4.09 -5.60
N CYS A 68 -7.35 3.36 -4.67
CA CYS A 68 -5.97 2.90 -4.74
C CYS A 68 -5.91 1.41 -5.05
N GLY A 69 -4.89 1.00 -5.80
CA GLY A 69 -4.56 -0.40 -6.01
C GLY A 69 -3.99 -1.06 -4.75
N SER A 70 -3.82 -2.37 -4.80
CA SER A 70 -3.25 -3.15 -3.69
C SER A 70 -1.89 -2.62 -3.24
N GLY A 71 -1.66 -2.61 -1.92
CA GLY A 71 -0.45 -2.07 -1.27
C GLY A 71 -0.52 -0.58 -0.97
N TYR A 72 -1.67 0.07 -1.17
CA TYR A 72 -1.87 1.49 -0.86
C TYR A 72 -3.18 1.74 -0.13
N ASN A 73 -3.21 2.79 0.68
CA ASN A 73 -4.41 3.34 1.28
C ASN A 73 -4.73 4.70 0.68
N LEU A 74 -6.01 4.97 0.41
CA LEU A 74 -6.46 6.30 0.06
C LEU A 74 -6.29 7.21 1.27
N ASN A 75 -5.59 8.32 1.08
CA ASN A 75 -5.29 9.24 2.16
C ASN A 75 -6.53 10.04 2.58
N ALA A 76 -6.39 10.84 3.64
CA ALA A 76 -7.50 11.61 4.21
C ALA A 76 -8.10 12.67 3.27
N ASN A 77 -7.36 13.12 2.23
CA ASN A 77 -7.91 14.08 1.27
C ASN A 77 -8.74 13.40 0.17
N GLY A 78 -8.69 12.07 0.06
CA GLY A 78 -9.49 11.30 -0.89
C GLY A 78 -8.93 11.27 -2.31
N PHE A 79 -7.71 11.78 -2.56
CA PHE A 79 -7.11 11.86 -3.89
C PHE A 79 -5.77 11.12 -4.03
N PHE A 80 -4.98 11.02 -2.96
CA PHE A 80 -3.65 10.38 -3.03
C PHE A 80 -3.63 9.01 -2.37
N CYS A 81 -2.72 8.18 -2.85
CA CYS A 81 -2.53 6.81 -2.39
C CYS A 81 -1.21 6.72 -1.64
N ASP A 82 -1.29 6.59 -0.33
CA ASP A 82 -0.14 6.41 0.55
C ASP A 82 0.21 4.92 0.64
N ASP A 83 1.50 4.63 0.59
CA ASP A 83 2.02 3.27 0.68
C ASP A 83 1.60 2.62 2.01
N VAL A 84 1.07 1.39 1.95
CA VAL A 84 0.75 0.62 3.15
C VAL A 84 2.07 0.19 3.77
N ASN A 85 2.30 0.57 5.02
CA ASN A 85 3.46 0.08 5.74
C ASN A 85 3.14 -1.24 6.45
N GLU A 86 3.38 -2.38 5.80
CA GLU A 86 3.07 -3.69 6.39
C GLU A 86 3.91 -3.96 7.66
N CYS A 87 5.12 -3.41 7.75
CA CYS A 87 5.98 -3.56 8.93
C CYS A 87 5.42 -2.91 10.20
N SER A 88 4.49 -1.95 10.07
CA SER A 88 3.88 -1.29 11.23
C SER A 88 2.94 -2.21 12.01
N ASN A 89 2.51 -3.33 11.42
CA ASN A 89 1.61 -4.28 12.04
C ASN A 89 2.34 -5.62 12.25
N VAL A 90 2.58 -5.99 13.52
CA VAL A 90 3.26 -7.24 13.92
C VAL A 90 4.55 -7.48 13.10
N ASN A 91 5.33 -6.42 12.84
CA ASN A 91 6.57 -6.50 12.05
C ASN A 91 6.38 -7.13 10.66
N GLY A 92 5.21 -6.98 10.02
CA GLY A 92 4.88 -7.64 8.76
C GLY A 92 4.85 -9.17 8.85
N GLY A 93 4.85 -9.74 10.05
CA GLY A 93 5.01 -11.18 10.27
C GLY A 93 6.45 -11.69 10.18
N CYS A 94 7.43 -10.80 9.98
CA CYS A 94 8.84 -11.19 9.93
C CYS A 94 9.35 -11.60 11.32
N ASP A 95 10.13 -12.69 11.37
CA ASP A 95 10.73 -13.19 12.62
C ASP A 95 11.77 -12.20 13.18
N HIS A 96 12.64 -11.67 12.32
CA HIS A 96 13.66 -10.69 12.69
C HIS A 96 13.33 -9.27 12.21
N THR A 97 13.83 -8.87 11.04
CA THR A 97 13.72 -7.48 10.57
C THR A 97 12.74 -7.39 9.42
N CYS A 98 11.78 -6.47 9.52
CA CYS A 98 10.93 -6.08 8.40
C CYS A 98 11.42 -4.76 7.80
N LYS A 99 11.49 -4.70 6.47
CA LYS A 99 11.74 -3.48 5.73
C LYS A 99 10.56 -3.18 4.82
N ASN A 100 9.92 -2.03 5.06
CA ASN A 100 8.87 -1.54 4.19
C ASN A 100 9.46 -1.09 2.85
N LEU A 101 8.82 -1.45 1.76
CA LEU A 101 9.16 -1.08 0.39
C LEU A 101 7.93 -0.45 -0.26
N ILE A 102 8.12 0.19 -1.42
CA ILE A 102 6.96 0.69 -2.18
C ILE A 102 6.16 -0.52 -2.68
N ARG A 103 4.88 -0.60 -2.30
CA ARG A 103 3.88 -1.65 -2.62
C ARG A 103 4.08 -3.01 -1.96
N SER A 104 5.03 -3.14 -1.04
CA SER A 104 5.43 -4.42 -0.47
C SER A 104 6.27 -4.22 0.77
N PHE A 105 6.65 -5.32 1.40
CA PHE A 105 7.72 -5.36 2.40
C PHE A 105 8.63 -6.55 2.12
N GLN A 106 9.74 -6.63 2.85
CA GLN A 106 10.60 -7.80 2.85
C GLN A 106 11.12 -8.09 4.26
N CYS A 107 11.24 -9.37 4.59
CA CYS A 107 11.90 -9.81 5.81
C CYS A 107 13.39 -10.05 5.57
N SER A 108 14.20 -9.87 6.61
CA SER A 108 15.62 -10.22 6.61
C SER A 108 16.07 -10.71 7.97
N CYS A 109 17.00 -11.66 7.97
CA CYS A 109 17.53 -12.27 9.17
C CYS A 109 18.80 -11.58 9.67
N GLN A 110 19.04 -11.67 10.97
CA GLN A 110 20.29 -11.24 11.59
C GLN A 110 21.45 -12.16 11.16
N ASN A 111 22.70 -11.76 11.41
CA ASN A 111 23.86 -12.60 11.16
C ASN A 111 23.76 -13.92 11.96
N GLY A 112 24.20 -15.02 11.36
CA GLY A 112 24.04 -16.38 11.92
C GLY A 112 22.72 -17.05 11.56
N TYR A 113 21.85 -16.39 10.78
CA TYR A 113 20.56 -16.92 10.37
C TYR A 113 20.35 -16.80 8.86
N SER A 114 19.51 -17.68 8.33
CA SER A 114 19.09 -17.69 6.94
C SER A 114 17.57 -17.57 6.85
N LEU A 115 17.10 -16.78 5.87
CA LEU A 115 15.67 -16.62 5.64
C LEU A 115 15.14 -17.89 4.99
N ASP A 116 14.09 -18.47 5.58
CA ASP A 116 13.42 -19.64 5.04
C ASP A 116 12.67 -19.30 3.74
N SER A 117 12.30 -20.35 3.01
CA SER A 117 11.53 -20.30 1.77
C SER A 117 10.13 -19.70 1.92
N ASP A 118 9.59 -19.63 3.14
CA ASP A 118 8.35 -18.92 3.43
C ASP A 118 8.50 -17.39 3.31
N GLY A 119 9.74 -16.87 3.37
CA GLY A 119 10.06 -15.46 3.30
C GLY A 119 9.89 -14.69 4.61
N PHE A 120 9.63 -15.37 5.74
CA PHE A 120 9.34 -14.76 7.05
C PHE A 120 10.22 -15.30 8.18
N THR A 121 10.47 -16.60 8.18
CA THR A 121 11.11 -17.32 9.28
C THR A 121 12.64 -17.26 9.17
N CYS A 122 13.33 -17.05 10.29
CA CYS A 122 14.78 -17.03 10.33
C CYS A 122 15.32 -18.28 11.01
N ASN A 123 15.90 -19.17 10.21
CA ASN A 123 16.50 -20.41 10.70
C ASN A 123 17.98 -20.20 11.00
N ASP A 124 18.40 -20.68 12.16
CA ASP A 124 19.80 -20.74 12.56
C ASP A 124 20.65 -21.45 11.49
N VAL A 125 21.76 -20.83 11.12
CA VAL A 125 22.70 -21.38 10.14
C VAL A 125 23.69 -22.24 10.88
N ASN A 126 23.75 -23.53 10.56
CA ASN A 126 24.74 -24.39 11.16
C ASN A 126 26.10 -24.24 10.48
N GLU A 127 26.99 -23.38 11.01
CA GLU A 127 28.29 -23.12 10.40
C GLU A 127 29.21 -24.36 10.41
N CYS A 128 29.03 -25.27 11.36
CA CYS A 128 29.81 -26.51 11.45
C CYS A 128 29.62 -27.43 10.23
N THR A 129 28.49 -27.32 9.52
CA THR A 129 28.24 -28.12 8.30
C THR A 129 29.12 -27.68 7.13
N SER A 130 29.66 -26.47 7.15
CA SER A 130 30.50 -25.92 6.09
C SER A 130 31.93 -25.74 6.59
N SER A 131 32.84 -26.60 6.11
CA SER A 131 34.27 -26.56 6.48
C SER A 131 34.50 -26.56 8.00
N ASN A 132 33.65 -27.25 8.77
CA ASN A 132 33.72 -27.32 10.23
C ASN A 132 33.67 -25.94 10.92
N GLY A 133 32.98 -24.96 10.34
CA GLY A 133 32.98 -23.57 10.84
C GLY A 133 34.36 -22.89 10.77
N GLY A 134 35.35 -23.51 10.12
CA GLY A 134 36.74 -23.08 10.19
C GLY A 134 37.48 -23.48 11.48
N CYS A 135 36.85 -24.27 12.36
CA CYS A 135 37.50 -24.82 13.54
C CYS A 135 38.56 -25.87 13.16
N GLU A 136 39.72 -25.83 13.82
CA GLU A 136 40.80 -26.79 13.61
C GLU A 136 40.39 -28.21 14.05
N GLN A 137 39.72 -28.33 15.18
CA GLN A 137 39.32 -29.61 15.75
C GLN A 137 37.79 -29.76 15.82
N ASN A 138 37.15 -29.34 16.91
CA ASN A 138 35.72 -29.55 17.10
C ASN A 138 34.94 -28.25 16.88
N CYS A 139 33.81 -28.34 16.17
CA CYS A 139 32.84 -27.25 16.02
C CYS A 139 31.54 -27.64 16.72
N THR A 140 30.99 -26.73 17.52
CA THR A 140 29.65 -26.85 18.10
C THR A 140 28.80 -25.70 17.60
N ASN A 141 27.67 -26.04 16.98
CA ASN A 141 26.71 -25.06 16.53
C ASN A 141 25.88 -24.55 17.70
N ASP A 142 25.72 -23.24 17.80
CA ASP A 142 24.91 -22.56 18.80
C ASP A 142 23.83 -21.70 18.11
N ILE A 143 22.85 -21.22 18.86
CA ILE A 143 21.82 -20.34 18.27
C ILE A 143 22.45 -18.97 17.94
N GLY A 144 22.48 -18.63 16.66
CA GLY A 144 23.02 -17.38 16.10
C GLY A 144 24.52 -17.41 15.82
N GLY A 145 25.17 -18.58 15.86
CA GLY A 145 26.59 -18.71 15.57
C GLY A 145 27.16 -20.07 16.00
N PHE A 146 28.46 -20.12 16.26
CA PHE A 146 29.13 -21.36 16.63
C PHE A 146 30.36 -21.10 17.49
N GLN A 147 30.87 -22.17 18.10
CA GLN A 147 32.09 -22.15 18.88
C GLN A 147 33.01 -23.32 18.52
N CYS A 148 34.31 -23.05 18.51
CA CYS A 148 35.33 -24.09 18.34
C CYS A 148 35.85 -24.58 19.71
N SER A 149 36.21 -25.85 19.79
CA SER A 149 36.86 -26.41 20.97
C SER A 149 37.94 -27.43 20.61
N CYS A 150 38.91 -27.58 21.51
CA CYS A 150 40.04 -28.50 21.34
C CYS A 150 39.80 -29.78 22.13
N GLY A 151 40.33 -30.89 21.61
CA GLY A 151 40.35 -32.17 22.31
C GLY A 151 41.31 -32.18 23.49
N ASP A 152 41.30 -33.30 24.23
CA ASP A 152 42.11 -33.45 25.44
C ASP A 152 43.61 -33.20 25.18
N GLY A 153 44.20 -32.35 26.03
CA GLY A 153 45.62 -31.99 25.96
C GLY A 153 45.95 -30.75 25.13
N TYR A 154 44.95 -30.14 24.47
CA TYR A 154 45.11 -28.92 23.69
C TYR A 154 44.31 -27.75 24.28
N SER A 155 44.76 -26.52 24.05
CA SER A 155 44.07 -25.29 24.45
C SER A 155 43.66 -24.46 23.24
N LEU A 156 42.46 -23.85 23.29
CA LEU A 156 41.98 -22.99 22.23
C LEU A 156 42.79 -21.68 22.20
N ASN A 157 43.30 -21.35 21.02
CA ASN A 157 44.05 -20.12 20.76
C ASN A 157 43.15 -18.87 20.82
N TRP A 158 43.79 -17.70 20.96
CA TRP A 158 43.09 -16.40 21.05
C TRP A 158 42.26 -16.04 19.81
N ASN A 159 42.58 -16.64 18.66
CA ASN A 159 41.79 -16.45 17.44
C ASN A 159 40.42 -17.15 17.52
N GLY A 160 40.22 -18.06 18.47
CA GLY A 160 38.98 -18.81 18.65
C GLY A 160 38.80 -19.98 17.68
N PHE A 161 39.82 -20.33 16.87
CA PHE A 161 39.70 -21.35 15.82
C PHE A 161 40.74 -22.47 15.90
N THR A 162 41.97 -22.20 16.36
CA THR A 162 43.09 -23.15 16.35
C THR A 162 43.46 -23.66 17.74
N CYS A 163 44.21 -24.76 17.83
CA CYS A 163 44.52 -25.50 19.06
C CYS A 163 46.04 -25.69 19.26
N ASP A 164 46.52 -25.45 20.48
CA ASP A 164 47.94 -25.59 20.89
C ASP A 164 48.13 -26.62 22.01
#